data_AF-A0A6N7L2V9-F1
#
_entry.id   AF-A0A6N7L2V9-F1
#
_cell.length_a   1.000
_cell.length_b   1.000
_cell.length_c   1.000
_cell.angle_alpha   90.00
_cell.angle_beta   90.00
_cell.angle_gamma   90.00
#
_symmetry.space_group_name_H-M   'P 1'
#
loop_
_entity.id
_entity.type
_entity.pdbx_description
1 polymer ?
#
loop_
_entity_poly.entity_id
_entity_poly.type
_entity_poly.pdbx_seq_one_letter_code
_entity_poly.pdbx_strand_id
1 'polypeptide(L)'
;MSAVPPLPEEPPARALPAAVKRSWEEIELLLEQAQAEIDFRWNGERWKEHHPDRLLTMWCSRPTEAAEGIKQTCLWMLGRRGSGPLTDGPCTFPPTKQEIADEHYRARDVVEQLIPEWREIGPDYAAAFIQTLRWLRGSDDERPIAEPGSRSS
;
A
#
# COMPACT_ATOMS: atom_id res chain seq x y z
N MET A 1 29.71 12.47 5.86
CA MET A 1 28.99 11.34 6.48
C MET A 1 27.64 11.88 6.92
N SER A 2 26.58 11.66 6.14
CA SER A 2 25.24 12.14 6.52
C SER A 2 24.73 11.26 7.66
N ALA A 3 24.50 11.89 8.81
CA ALA A 3 23.84 11.24 9.93
C ALA A 3 22.40 10.92 9.53
N VAL A 4 22.04 9.64 9.62
CA VAL A 4 20.64 9.20 9.56
C VAL A 4 19.93 9.86 10.75
N PRO A 5 18.85 10.65 10.54
CA PRO A 5 18.14 11.25 11.66
C PRO A 5 17.59 10.13 12.57
N PRO A 6 17.71 10.28 13.91
CA PRO A 6 17.16 9.31 14.84
C PRO A 6 15.66 9.18 14.63
N LEU A 7 15.17 7.95 14.65
CA LEU A 7 13.73 7.67 14.68
C LEU A 7 13.12 8.37 15.91
N PRO A 8 11.97 9.04 15.80
CA PRO A 8 11.34 9.73 16.92
C PRO A 8 11.05 8.76 18.09
N GLU A 9 11.41 9.18 19.32
CA GLU A 9 11.33 8.39 20.57
C GLU A 9 9.91 8.11 21.06
N GLU A 10 8.90 8.84 20.57
CA GLU A 10 7.50 8.57 20.87
C GLU A 10 6.86 7.88 19.66
N PRO A 11 6.12 6.77 19.86
CA PRO A 11 5.30 6.24 18.78
C PRO A 11 4.41 7.39 18.34
N PRO A 12 4.40 7.73 17.05
CA PRO A 12 3.74 8.93 16.64
C PRO A 12 2.28 8.81 17.09
N ALA A 13 1.74 9.90 17.67
CA ALA A 13 0.33 9.94 18.05
C ALA A 13 -0.47 9.29 16.91
N ARG A 14 -1.41 8.38 17.21
CA ARG A 14 -2.22 7.65 16.23
C ARG A 14 -3.09 8.61 15.41
N ALA A 15 -2.42 9.40 14.59
CA ALA A 15 -2.89 10.58 13.91
C ALA A 15 -2.82 10.24 12.43
N LEU A 16 -3.98 9.97 11.86
CA LEU A 16 -4.12 9.75 10.43
C LEU A 16 -4.35 11.10 9.74
N PRO A 17 -3.97 11.25 8.46
CA PRO A 17 -4.34 12.44 7.69
C PRO A 17 -5.85 12.66 7.76
N ALA A 18 -6.30 13.92 7.88
CA ALA A 18 -7.73 14.26 8.06
C ALA A 18 -8.67 13.76 6.95
N ALA A 19 -8.12 13.41 5.78
CA ALA A 19 -8.88 12.86 4.66
C ALA A 19 -9.12 11.34 4.76
N VAL A 20 -8.41 10.64 5.65
CA VAL A 20 -8.58 9.20 5.90
C VAL A 20 -9.84 8.96 6.71
N LYS A 21 -10.65 8.00 6.25
CA LYS A 21 -11.93 7.59 6.84
C LYS A 21 -11.85 6.27 7.58
N ARG A 22 -10.80 5.47 7.32
CA ARG A 22 -10.55 4.19 7.99
C ARG A 22 -9.83 4.41 9.32
N SER A 23 -10.09 3.54 10.29
CA SER A 23 -9.45 3.57 11.60
C SER A 23 -8.00 3.09 11.53
N TRP A 24 -7.24 3.34 12.58
CA TRP A 24 -5.88 2.82 12.70
C TRP A 24 -5.86 1.28 12.62
N GLU A 25 -6.79 0.64 13.32
CA GLU A 25 -6.95 -0.81 13.40
C GLU A 25 -7.32 -1.43 12.04
N GLU A 26 -8.15 -0.76 11.23
CA GLU A 26 -8.47 -1.20 9.86
C GLU A 26 -7.22 -1.20 8.97
N ILE A 27 -6.34 -0.20 9.13
CA ILE A 27 -5.09 -0.09 8.37
C ILE A 27 -4.07 -1.13 8.84
N GLU A 28 -3.98 -1.40 10.15
CA GLU A 28 -3.14 -2.47 10.70
C GLU A 28 -3.59 -3.86 10.21
N LEU A 29 -4.90 -4.12 10.21
CA LEU A 29 -5.43 -5.38 9.70
C LEU A 29 -5.11 -5.55 8.21
N LEU A 30 -5.23 -4.49 7.40
CA LEU A 30 -4.86 -4.53 5.98
C LEU A 30 -3.35 -4.78 5.80
N LEU A 31 -2.51 -4.19 6.65
CA LEU A 31 -1.06 -4.44 6.66
C LEU A 31 -0.73 -5.90 6.96
N GLU A 32 -1.37 -6.50 7.97
CA GLU A 32 -1.19 -7.91 8.32
C GLU A 32 -1.61 -8.84 7.18
N GLN A 33 -2.75 -8.54 6.54
CA GLN A 33 -3.23 -9.30 5.38
C GLN A 33 -2.28 -9.18 4.19
N ALA A 34 -1.78 -7.99 3.89
CA ALA A 34 -0.80 -7.79 2.84
C ALA A 34 0.48 -8.60 3.09
N GLN A 35 0.97 -8.61 4.34
CA GLN A 35 2.11 -9.44 4.73
C GLN A 35 1.81 -10.94 4.58
N ALA A 36 0.61 -11.39 4.96
CA ALA A 36 0.18 -12.76 4.77
C ALA A 36 0.07 -13.17 3.29
N GLU A 37 -0.26 -12.25 2.38
CA GLU A 37 -0.22 -12.47 0.93
C GLU A 37 1.22 -12.55 0.38
N ILE A 38 2.14 -11.76 0.92
CA ILE A 38 3.56 -11.79 0.55
C ILE A 38 4.23 -13.11 0.95
N ASP A 39 3.92 -13.59 2.15
CA ASP A 39 4.53 -14.79 2.76
C ASP A 39 3.86 -16.09 2.33
N PHE A 40 2.73 -16.01 1.63
CA PHE A 40 1.98 -17.18 1.21
C PHE A 40 2.82 -18.07 0.28
N ARG A 41 2.79 -19.37 0.60
CA ARG A 41 3.43 -20.42 -0.17
C ARG A 41 2.42 -21.49 -0.54
N TRP A 42 2.47 -21.93 -1.78
CA TRP A 42 1.71 -23.06 -2.29
C TRP A 42 2.68 -24.16 -2.70
N ASN A 43 2.47 -25.38 -2.20
CA ASN A 43 3.39 -26.51 -2.43
C ASN A 43 4.87 -26.19 -2.10
N GLY A 44 5.11 -25.33 -1.11
CA GLY A 44 6.45 -24.91 -0.68
C GLY A 44 7.07 -23.78 -1.52
N GLU A 45 6.47 -23.42 -2.65
CA GLU A 45 6.95 -22.36 -3.53
C GLU A 45 6.25 -21.03 -3.24
N ARG A 46 6.97 -19.92 -3.47
CA ARG A 46 6.38 -18.58 -3.38
C ARG A 46 5.35 -18.43 -4.48
N TRP A 47 4.17 -18.00 -4.09
CA TRP A 47 3.02 -17.81 -4.96
C TRP A 47 3.28 -16.70 -6.00
N LYS A 48 2.99 -16.94 -7.29
CA LYS A 48 3.28 -15.99 -8.39
C LYS A 48 2.08 -15.66 -9.31
N GLU A 49 0.98 -16.40 -9.24
CA GLU A 49 -0.16 -16.30 -10.18
C GLU A 49 -1.52 -16.14 -9.44
N HIS A 50 -2.69 -16.31 -10.05
CA HIS A 50 -3.99 -16.14 -9.34
C HIS A 50 -4.48 -17.42 -8.63
N HIS A 51 -4.78 -17.37 -7.32
CA HIS A 51 -5.33 -18.52 -6.58
C HIS A 51 -6.81 -18.26 -6.25
N PRO A 52 -7.74 -19.20 -6.48
CA PRO A 52 -9.18 -18.99 -6.29
C PRO A 52 -9.58 -18.69 -4.83
N ASP A 53 -8.74 -19.07 -3.86
CA ASP A 53 -8.98 -18.90 -2.42
C ASP A 53 -8.16 -17.77 -1.77
N ARG A 54 -7.40 -16.99 -2.57
CA ARG A 54 -6.63 -15.83 -2.06
C ARG A 54 -7.29 -14.55 -2.54
N LEU A 55 -7.31 -13.55 -1.66
CA LEU A 55 -8.35 -12.52 -1.64
C LEU A 55 -7.84 -11.14 -2.07
N LEU A 56 -6.67 -11.09 -2.70
CA LEU A 56 -6.35 -9.94 -3.54
C LEU A 56 -7.45 -9.84 -4.59
N THR A 57 -8.23 -8.77 -4.47
CA THR A 57 -9.30 -8.40 -5.39
C THR A 57 -8.80 -8.59 -6.83
N MET A 58 -9.63 -9.24 -7.65
CA MET A 58 -9.27 -9.99 -8.89
C MET A 58 -8.71 -9.14 -10.06
N TRP A 59 -8.04 -8.02 -9.79
CA TRP A 59 -7.65 -6.99 -10.77
C TRP A 59 -6.15 -6.79 -10.97
N CYS A 60 -5.26 -7.56 -10.32
CA CYS A 60 -3.80 -7.45 -10.50
C CYS A 60 -3.20 -8.68 -11.19
N SER A 61 -2.20 -8.50 -12.04
CA SER A 61 -1.53 -9.63 -12.73
C SER A 61 -0.44 -10.29 -11.87
N ARG A 62 0.12 -9.53 -10.91
CA ARG A 62 1.17 -9.98 -9.99
C ARG A 62 0.74 -9.73 -8.54
N PRO A 63 0.11 -10.71 -7.87
CA PRO A 63 -0.49 -10.51 -6.54
C PRO A 63 0.53 -10.17 -5.46
N THR A 64 1.73 -10.76 -5.50
CA THR A 64 2.78 -10.41 -4.53
C THR A 64 3.26 -8.97 -4.68
N GLU A 65 3.31 -8.47 -5.91
CA GLU A 65 3.70 -7.09 -6.20
C GLU A 65 2.62 -6.10 -5.72
N ALA A 66 1.35 -6.41 -5.98
CA ALA A 66 0.22 -5.66 -5.45
C ALA A 66 0.20 -5.66 -3.92
N ALA A 67 0.40 -6.81 -3.28
CA ALA A 67 0.47 -6.93 -1.82
C ALA A 67 1.60 -6.07 -1.23
N GLU A 68 2.76 -6.00 -1.89
CA GLU A 68 3.84 -5.11 -1.47
C GLU A 68 3.42 -3.63 -1.58
N GLY A 69 2.70 -3.24 -2.65
CA GLY A 69 2.14 -1.90 -2.78
C GLY A 69 1.18 -1.53 -1.65
N ILE A 70 0.28 -2.45 -1.29
CA ILE A 70 -0.65 -2.27 -0.15
C ILE A 70 0.13 -2.11 1.14
N LYS A 71 1.06 -3.03 1.42
CA LYS A 71 1.91 -3.01 2.62
C LYS A 71 2.66 -1.69 2.77
N GLN A 72 3.35 -1.24 1.72
CA GLN A 72 4.13 0.00 1.78
C GLN A 72 3.24 1.23 1.96
N THR A 73 2.04 1.24 1.37
CA THR A 73 1.04 2.29 1.61
C THR A 73 0.59 2.31 3.08
N CYS A 74 0.29 1.15 3.66
CA CYS A 74 -0.09 1.04 5.07
C CYS A 74 1.05 1.46 6.01
N LEU A 75 2.28 1.01 5.76
CA LEU A 75 3.44 1.40 6.57
C LEU A 75 3.66 2.92 6.55
N TRP A 76 3.48 3.55 5.40
CA TRP A 76 3.57 5.00 5.26
C TRP A 76 2.47 5.74 6.03
N MET A 77 1.21 5.29 5.88
CA MET A 77 0.07 5.88 6.58
C MET A 77 0.12 5.69 8.11
N LEU A 78 0.79 4.64 8.58
CA LEU A 78 1.01 4.36 10.00
C LEU A 78 2.30 4.99 10.55
N GLY A 79 3.07 5.72 9.73
CA GLY A 79 4.31 6.37 10.16
C GLY A 79 5.46 5.41 10.42
N ARG A 80 5.35 4.16 9.95
CA ARG A 80 6.37 3.12 10.03
C ARG A 80 7.35 3.17 8.86
N ARG A 81 7.15 4.11 7.94
CA ARG A 81 8.02 4.40 6.79
C ARG A 81 8.31 5.90 6.76
N GLY A 82 9.59 6.26 6.78
CA GLY A 82 10.05 7.66 6.75
C GLY A 82 10.12 8.28 5.34
N SER A 83 9.76 7.52 4.31
CA SER A 83 9.79 7.95 2.92
C SER A 83 8.50 7.58 2.17
N GLY A 84 8.28 8.29 1.07
CA GLY A 84 7.22 8.02 0.12
C GLY A 84 7.29 6.59 -0.46
N PRO A 85 6.15 5.89 -0.64
CA PRO A 85 6.14 4.53 -1.18
C PRO A 85 6.57 4.40 -2.64
N LEU A 86 6.43 5.45 -3.45
CA LEU A 86 6.77 5.47 -4.89
C LEU A 86 7.93 6.42 -5.20
N THR A 87 8.03 7.56 -4.49
CA THR A 87 9.10 8.54 -4.78
C THR A 87 10.38 8.27 -4.00
N ASP A 88 10.32 7.45 -2.94
CA ASP A 88 11.39 7.26 -1.94
C ASP A 88 11.91 8.57 -1.31
N GLY A 89 11.21 9.69 -1.51
CA GLY A 89 11.53 10.98 -0.91
C GLY A 89 11.20 11.01 0.58
N PRO A 90 11.91 11.81 1.40
CA PRO A 90 11.56 12.01 2.81
C PRO A 90 10.11 12.48 2.95
N CYS A 91 9.39 11.96 3.93
CA CYS A 91 8.01 12.36 4.21
C CYS A 91 7.78 12.75 5.67
N THR A 92 6.79 13.60 5.87
CA THR A 92 6.24 13.93 7.19
C THR A 92 5.26 12.87 7.68
N PHE A 93 5.05 12.82 9.00
CA PHE A 93 4.01 12.00 9.62
C PHE A 93 3.05 12.86 10.46
N PRO A 94 1.72 12.74 10.27
CA PRO A 94 1.06 12.06 9.14
C PRO A 94 1.39 12.73 7.79
N PRO A 95 1.32 11.98 6.66
CA PRO A 95 1.55 12.57 5.35
C PRO A 95 0.64 13.77 5.06
N THR A 96 1.21 14.83 4.51
CA THR A 96 0.50 16.02 4.07
C THR A 96 -0.34 15.73 2.83
N LYS A 97 -1.30 16.63 2.55
CA LYS A 97 -2.08 16.56 1.31
C LYS A 97 -1.21 16.62 0.05
N GLN A 98 -0.10 17.38 0.10
CA GLN A 98 0.81 17.51 -1.03
C GLN A 98 1.58 16.21 -1.25
N GLU A 99 2.16 15.62 -0.19
CA GLU A 99 2.88 14.34 -0.30
C GLU A 99 1.96 13.21 -0.82
N ILE A 100 0.70 13.16 -0.36
CA ILE A 100 -0.31 12.23 -0.90
C ILE A 100 -0.59 12.49 -2.39
N ALA A 101 -0.66 13.75 -2.81
CA ALA A 101 -0.89 14.09 -4.21
C ALA A 101 0.30 13.69 -5.08
N ASP A 102 1.53 13.97 -4.65
CA ASP A 102 2.76 13.68 -5.37
C ASP A 102 2.94 12.17 -5.59
N GLU A 103 2.74 11.37 -4.54
CA GLU A 103 2.77 9.90 -4.61
C GLU A 103 1.66 9.35 -5.53
N HIS A 104 0.46 9.94 -5.50
CA HIS A 104 -0.64 9.53 -6.35
C HIS A 104 -0.41 9.87 -7.84
N TYR A 105 0.19 11.03 -8.15
CA TYR A 105 0.60 11.34 -9.52
C TYR A 105 1.69 10.39 -10.00
N ARG A 106 2.69 10.12 -9.15
CA ARG A 106 3.75 9.16 -9.43
C ARG A 106 3.18 7.76 -9.73
N ALA A 107 2.23 7.29 -8.93
CA ALA A 107 1.60 5.99 -9.16
C ALA A 107 0.83 5.94 -10.48
N ARG A 108 0.14 7.02 -10.87
CA ARG A 108 -0.57 7.09 -12.17
C ARG A 108 0.39 7.01 -13.34
N ASP A 109 1.48 7.77 -13.31
CA ASP A 109 2.47 7.76 -14.38
C ASP A 109 3.13 6.37 -14.55
N VAL A 110 3.31 5.62 -13.45
CA VAL A 110 3.78 4.22 -13.49
C VAL A 110 2.74 3.30 -14.14
N VAL A 111 1.47 3.38 -13.73
CA VAL A 111 0.38 2.56 -14.28
C VAL A 111 0.16 2.85 -15.78
N GLU A 112 0.20 4.12 -16.16
CA GLU A 112 0.04 4.60 -17.53
C GLU A 112 1.33 4.45 -18.37
N GLN A 113 2.43 4.02 -17.75
CA GLN A 113 3.74 3.80 -18.36
C GLN A 113 4.31 5.03 -19.07
N LEU A 114 3.98 6.23 -18.57
CA LEU A 114 4.32 7.50 -19.20
C LEU A 114 5.82 7.81 -19.13
N ILE A 115 6.50 7.35 -18.08
CA ILE A 115 7.91 7.66 -17.80
C ILE A 115 8.72 6.35 -17.68
N PRO A 116 9.57 6.02 -18.67
CA PRO A 116 10.32 4.76 -18.71
C PRO A 116 11.20 4.49 -17.49
N GLU A 117 11.78 5.54 -16.90
CA GLU A 117 12.65 5.47 -15.73
C GLU A 117 11.89 4.98 -14.48
N TRP A 118 10.56 5.06 -14.49
CA TRP A 118 9.73 4.70 -13.34
C TRP A 118 9.25 3.24 -13.40
N ARG A 119 9.62 2.51 -14.46
CA ARG A 119 9.28 1.09 -14.68
C ARG A 119 9.94 0.13 -13.71
N GLU A 120 10.94 0.58 -12.95
CA GLU A 120 11.49 -0.21 -11.83
C GLU A 120 10.41 -0.49 -10.77
N ILE A 121 9.47 0.45 -10.63
CA ILE A 121 8.23 0.23 -9.89
C ILE A 121 7.26 -0.47 -10.82
N GLY A 122 6.82 -1.65 -10.43
CA GLY A 122 5.89 -2.40 -11.25
C GLY A 122 4.47 -1.80 -11.21
N PRO A 123 3.68 -1.96 -12.30
CA PRO A 123 2.34 -1.39 -12.42
C PRO A 123 1.33 -1.96 -11.42
N ASP A 124 1.49 -3.22 -10.97
CA ASP A 124 0.57 -3.82 -9.99
C ASP A 124 0.82 -3.22 -8.59
N TYR A 125 2.07 -2.89 -8.27
CA TYR A 125 2.42 -2.15 -7.05
C TYR A 125 1.76 -0.76 -7.04
N ALA A 126 1.93 -0.01 -8.13
CA ALA A 126 1.40 1.35 -8.25
C ALA A 126 -0.13 1.38 -8.27
N ALA A 127 -0.78 0.43 -8.97
CA ALA A 127 -2.22 0.29 -8.95
C ALA A 127 -2.74 -0.01 -7.54
N ALA A 128 -2.06 -0.88 -6.80
CA ALA A 128 -2.42 -1.22 -5.43
C ALA A 128 -2.25 -0.06 -4.44
N PHE A 129 -1.23 0.78 -4.63
CA PHE A 129 -1.12 2.04 -3.89
C PHE A 129 -2.34 2.94 -4.12
N ILE A 130 -2.73 3.17 -5.39
CA ILE A 130 -3.89 4.01 -5.74
C ILE A 130 -5.17 3.45 -5.13
N GLN A 131 -5.40 2.14 -5.26
CA GLN A 131 -6.58 1.47 -4.73
C GLN A 131 -6.64 1.58 -3.20
N THR A 132 -5.50 1.37 -2.52
CA THR A 132 -5.40 1.51 -1.07
C THR A 132 -5.72 2.93 -0.63
N LEU A 133 -5.18 3.95 -1.31
CA LEU A 133 -5.52 5.35 -1.01
C LEU A 133 -7.02 5.65 -1.17
N ARG A 134 -7.66 5.10 -2.20
CA ARG A 134 -9.10 5.28 -2.43
C ARG A 134 -9.93 4.67 -1.31
N TRP A 135 -9.60 3.43 -0.93
CA TRP A 135 -10.25 2.74 0.18
C TRP A 135 -10.05 3.48 1.51
N LEU A 136 -8.83 3.94 1.80
CA LEU A 136 -8.51 4.72 3.01
C LEU A 136 -9.35 6.00 3.11
N ARG A 137 -9.62 6.67 1.99
CA ARG A 137 -10.40 7.91 1.92
C ARG A 137 -11.91 7.69 1.86
N GLY A 138 -12.37 6.44 1.78
CA GLY A 138 -13.78 6.09 1.58
C GLY A 138 -14.33 6.53 0.22
N SER A 139 -13.46 6.76 -0.78
CA SER A 139 -13.91 6.96 -2.17
C SER A 139 -14.17 5.65 -2.90
N ASP A 140 -13.71 4.55 -2.32
CA ASP A 140 -14.00 3.18 -2.74
C ASP A 140 -14.32 2.36 -1.48
N ASP A 141 -15.40 1.60 -1.54
CA ASP A 141 -15.79 0.70 -0.46
C ASP A 141 -15.18 -0.70 -0.66
N GLU A 142 -14.69 -1.01 -1.85
CA GLU A 142 -14.00 -2.27 -2.11
C GLU A 142 -12.62 -2.26 -1.45
N ARG A 143 -12.45 -3.16 -0.48
CA ARG A 143 -11.21 -3.32 0.27
C ARG A 143 -10.14 -3.95 -0.62
N PRO A 144 -8.87 -3.46 -0.63
CA PRO A 144 -7.81 -3.99 -1.50
C PRO A 144 -7.50 -5.48 -1.30
N ILE A 145 -7.81 -6.04 -0.13
CA ILE A 145 -7.78 -7.47 0.15
C ILE A 145 -9.13 -7.81 0.77
N ALA A 146 -9.91 -8.67 0.12
CA ALA A 146 -11.20 -9.10 0.62
C ALA A 146 -11.04 -9.96 1.89
N GLU A 147 -12.04 -9.95 2.76
CA GLU A 147 -12.06 -10.85 3.91
C GLU A 147 -12.50 -12.26 3.49
N PRO A 148 -11.91 -13.33 4.07
CA PRO A 148 -12.35 -14.69 3.80
C PRO A 148 -13.83 -14.83 4.15
N GLY A 149 -14.66 -15.14 3.15
CA GLY A 149 -16.11 -15.28 3.32
C GLY A 149 -16.96 -14.09 2.85
N SER A 150 -16.35 -12.97 2.42
CA SER A 150 -17.08 -11.86 1.79
C SER A 150 -17.39 -12.08 0.30
N ARG A 151 -17.54 -13.33 -0.15
CA ARG A 151 -18.19 -13.59 -1.45
C ARG A 151 -19.66 -13.23 -1.26
N SER A 152 -20.00 -11.98 -1.53
CA SER A 152 -21.39 -11.55 -1.64
C SER A 152 -22.11 -12.49 -2.61
N SER A 153 -23.19 -13.07 -2.10
CA SER A 153 -24.17 -13.86 -2.85
C SER A 153 -24.83 -13.05 -3.95
#